data_AF-A0A930XFY0-F1
#
_entry.id   AF-A0A930XFY0-F1
#
_cell.length_a   1.000
_cell.length_b   1.000
_cell.length_c   1.000
_cell.angle_alpha   90.00
_cell.angle_beta   90.00
_cell.angle_gamma   90.00
#
_symmetry.space_group_name_H-M   'P 1'
#
loop_
_entity.id
_entity.type
_entity.pdbx_description
1 polymer ?
#
loop_
_entity_poly.entity_id
_entity_poly.type
_entity_poly.pdbx_seq_one_letter_code
_entity_poly.pdbx_strand_id
1 'polypeptide(L)'
;MIPLRRLFFPVAALVINTVLAANPAAALHVFDTPDPLPPTSRRVTAVIHFDELDTTPGDDLPDAGVALPYRFAHGTIHGDGKIVDGWSRNRYVPPEGRSSLNPFLMTGTAQEPGPVTIAFTQSLRYFGLYVGSLDAYNSIQLLKDGAAVATYSGSDLAALLHPVPRVTSTGNYGLSRYFHFQATQPKQQFNTVVLSASQGALEVDNLAYRVVPSPALLPGVIGMGVAALRRRRAMKTNS
;
A
#
# COMPACT_ATOMS: atom_id res chain seq x y z
N MET A 1 0.32 -53.88 -16.88
CA MET A 1 1.11 -52.68 -16.53
C MET A 1 0.64 -51.53 -17.42
N ILE A 2 -0.07 -50.55 -16.86
CA ILE A 2 -0.63 -49.39 -17.59
C ILE A 2 0.13 -48.15 -17.08
N PRO A 3 0.72 -47.30 -17.95
CA PRO A 3 1.48 -46.16 -17.48
C PRO A 3 0.54 -45.02 -17.08
N LEU A 4 0.71 -44.54 -15.85
CA LEU A 4 0.01 -43.38 -15.30
C LEU A 4 0.60 -42.10 -15.89
N ARG A 5 -0.06 -41.51 -16.89
CA ARG A 5 0.27 -40.15 -17.37
C ARG A 5 -0.19 -39.14 -16.33
N ARG A 6 0.77 -38.49 -15.66
CA ARG A 6 0.52 -37.31 -14.83
C ARG A 6 0.08 -36.15 -15.73
N LEU A 7 -1.19 -35.76 -15.66
CA LEU A 7 -1.65 -34.48 -16.19
C LEU A 7 -1.07 -33.36 -15.33
N PHE A 8 -0.18 -32.56 -15.92
CA PHE A 8 0.14 -31.23 -15.41
C PHE A 8 -1.01 -30.30 -15.80
N PHE A 9 -1.77 -29.83 -14.81
CA PHE A 9 -2.64 -28.67 -14.99
C PHE A 9 -1.86 -27.42 -14.57
N PRO A 10 -1.66 -26.43 -15.44
CA PRO A 10 -1.18 -25.13 -15.00
C PRO A 10 -2.27 -24.47 -14.14
N VAL A 11 -1.96 -24.18 -12.88
CA VAL A 11 -2.81 -23.37 -12.01
C VAL A 11 -2.73 -21.93 -12.52
N ALA A 12 -3.69 -21.53 -13.35
CA ALA A 12 -3.90 -20.13 -13.66
C ALA A 12 -4.38 -19.44 -12.39
N ALA A 13 -3.60 -18.49 -11.87
CA ALA A 13 -4.03 -17.62 -10.79
C ALA A 13 -5.25 -16.81 -11.26
N LEU A 14 -6.42 -17.11 -10.69
CA LEU A 14 -7.65 -16.39 -10.97
C LEU A 14 -7.62 -15.06 -10.19
N VAL A 15 -7.37 -13.97 -10.89
CA VAL A 15 -7.53 -12.61 -10.35
C VAL A 15 -9.00 -12.23 -10.50
N ILE A 16 -9.74 -12.20 -9.40
CA ILE A 16 -11.14 -11.77 -9.39
C ILE A 16 -11.15 -10.25 -9.15
N ASN A 17 -11.52 -9.49 -10.18
CA ASN A 17 -11.70 -8.03 -10.08
C ASN A 17 -13.10 -7.71 -9.55
N THR A 18 -13.28 -7.75 -8.22
CA THR A 18 -14.52 -7.30 -7.58
C THR A 18 -14.38 -5.83 -7.18
N VAL A 19 -15.12 -4.93 -7.85
CA VAL A 19 -15.21 -3.53 -7.42
C VAL A 19 -16.22 -3.44 -6.28
N LEU A 20 -15.76 -3.35 -5.03
CA LEU A 20 -16.66 -2.92 -3.93
C LEU A 20 -16.95 -1.42 -4.07
N ALA A 21 -18.23 -1.08 -4.07
CA ALA A 21 -18.67 0.29 -3.93
C ALA A 21 -18.51 0.74 -2.47
N ALA A 22 -17.40 1.41 -2.17
CA ALA A 22 -17.26 2.17 -0.93
C ALA A 22 -18.36 3.25 -0.84
N ASN A 23 -18.76 3.61 0.38
CA ASN A 23 -19.63 4.76 0.67
C ASN A 23 -19.12 6.01 -0.10
N PRO A 24 -19.98 6.78 -0.80
CA PRO A 24 -19.66 7.25 -2.15
C PRO A 24 -18.78 8.51 -2.18
N ALA A 25 -17.51 8.32 -2.56
CA ALA A 25 -16.70 9.30 -3.26
C ALA A 25 -15.69 8.60 -4.20
N ALA A 26 -16.23 8.01 -5.29
CA ALA A 26 -15.48 7.32 -6.36
C ALA A 26 -14.82 5.99 -5.94
N ALA A 27 -15.48 4.87 -6.26
CA ALA A 27 -14.97 3.52 -6.02
C ALA A 27 -13.54 3.33 -6.59
N LEU A 28 -12.56 3.21 -5.70
CA LEU A 28 -11.21 2.77 -6.07
C LEU A 28 -11.27 1.33 -6.56
N HIS A 29 -10.41 0.96 -7.50
CA HIS A 29 -10.27 -0.45 -7.85
C HIS A 29 -9.45 -1.14 -6.76
N VAL A 30 -10.08 -2.08 -6.04
CA VAL A 30 -9.44 -2.86 -4.98
C VAL A 30 -9.53 -4.34 -5.30
N PHE A 31 -8.42 -5.05 -5.15
CA PHE A 31 -8.31 -6.49 -5.36
C PHE A 31 -7.22 -7.07 -4.46
N ASP A 32 -7.23 -8.37 -4.24
CA ASP A 32 -6.23 -9.07 -3.44
C ASP A 32 -5.38 -10.06 -4.25
N THR A 33 -4.18 -10.36 -3.73
CA THR A 33 -3.38 -11.51 -4.14
C THR A 33 -2.91 -12.32 -2.93
N PRO A 34 -2.70 -13.64 -3.09
CA PRO A 34 -2.08 -14.46 -2.05
C PRO A 34 -0.57 -14.22 -1.91
N ASP A 35 0.06 -13.66 -2.94
CA ASP A 35 1.48 -13.30 -2.94
C ASP A 35 1.71 -12.13 -1.95
N PRO A 36 2.64 -12.24 -0.98
CA PRO A 36 2.98 -11.17 -0.06
C PRO A 36 3.71 -10.00 -0.72
N LEU A 37 4.09 -10.11 -1.98
CA LEU A 37 4.79 -9.06 -2.72
C LEU A 37 3.86 -8.35 -3.71
N PRO A 38 4.07 -7.04 -3.96
CA PRO A 38 3.33 -6.34 -5.00
C PRO A 38 3.63 -6.94 -6.38
N PRO A 39 2.68 -6.92 -7.33
CA PRO A 39 2.93 -7.36 -8.69
C PRO A 39 4.07 -6.53 -9.29
N THR A 40 5.17 -7.20 -9.62
CA THR A 40 6.39 -6.64 -10.21
C THR A 40 6.15 -6.27 -11.68
N SER A 41 5.28 -5.30 -11.90
CA SER A 41 5.14 -4.62 -13.17
C SER A 41 6.34 -3.69 -13.37
N ARG A 42 6.80 -3.54 -14.63
CA ARG A 42 7.93 -2.71 -15.13
C ARG A 42 7.98 -1.23 -14.67
N ARG A 43 7.06 -0.77 -13.83
CA ARG A 43 7.04 0.57 -13.24
C ARG A 43 7.63 0.52 -11.83
N VAL A 44 8.55 1.45 -11.55
CA VAL A 44 9.20 1.68 -10.25
C VAL A 44 8.13 1.69 -9.15
N THR A 45 8.01 0.56 -8.47
CA THR A 45 7.15 0.39 -7.30
C THR A 45 8.11 0.37 -6.13
N ALA A 46 8.05 1.41 -5.30
CA ALA A 46 8.81 1.42 -4.06
C ALA A 46 8.08 0.54 -3.05
N VAL A 47 8.83 -0.27 -2.31
CA VAL A 47 8.30 -1.15 -1.27
C VAL A 47 9.02 -0.80 0.02
N ILE A 48 8.26 -0.64 1.10
CA ILE A 48 8.79 -0.51 2.45
C ILE A 48 8.64 -1.89 3.08
N HIS A 49 9.78 -2.51 3.32
CA HIS A 49 9.95 -3.72 4.09
C HIS A 49 10.31 -3.33 5.52
N PHE A 50 9.70 -3.99 6.52
CA PHE A 50 10.07 -3.78 7.91
C PHE A 50 11.19 -4.74 8.36
N ASP A 51 11.64 -5.65 7.50
CA ASP A 51 12.52 -6.77 7.82
C ASP A 51 13.86 -6.81 7.08
N GLU A 52 14.10 -5.88 6.18
CA GLU A 52 15.36 -5.80 5.43
C GLU A 52 16.41 -5.01 6.23
N LEU A 53 17.52 -5.69 6.55
CA LEU A 53 18.74 -5.04 7.05
C LEU A 53 19.30 -4.11 5.96
N ASP A 54 19.40 -2.83 6.29
CA ASP A 54 19.89 -1.81 5.37
C ASP A 54 21.29 -2.15 4.84
N THR A 55 21.43 -2.24 3.52
CA THR A 55 22.74 -2.34 2.84
C THR A 55 23.09 -1.06 2.08
N THR A 56 22.22 -0.07 2.05
CA THR A 56 22.34 1.15 1.26
C THR A 56 22.11 2.42 2.12
N PRO A 57 23.18 3.16 2.47
CA PRO A 57 23.05 4.35 3.31
C PRO A 57 22.02 5.36 2.79
N GLY A 58 21.01 5.67 3.61
CA GLY A 58 19.95 6.63 3.31
C GLY A 58 18.62 6.01 2.86
N ASP A 59 18.52 4.69 2.83
CA ASP A 59 17.27 3.93 2.64
C ASP A 59 16.74 3.35 3.96
N ASP A 60 17.23 3.86 5.11
CA ASP A 60 16.93 3.48 6.51
C ASP A 60 15.66 2.62 6.62
N LEU A 61 15.78 1.30 6.53
CA LEU A 61 14.63 0.42 6.74
C LEU A 61 14.43 0.24 8.25
N PRO A 62 13.20 0.29 8.76
CA PRO A 62 13.00 0.39 10.18
C PRO A 62 13.01 -0.99 10.87
N ASP A 63 13.95 -1.18 11.78
CA ASP A 63 14.01 -2.37 12.64
C ASP A 63 12.87 -2.41 13.68
N ALA A 64 12.65 -3.59 14.25
CA ALA A 64 11.79 -3.75 15.43
C ALA A 64 12.20 -2.82 16.58
N GLY A 65 11.21 -2.20 17.23
CA GLY A 65 11.44 -1.29 18.35
C GLY A 65 11.76 0.16 17.96
N VAL A 66 11.85 0.48 16.66
CA VAL A 66 11.94 1.87 16.19
C VAL A 66 10.66 2.64 16.54
N ALA A 67 10.82 3.78 17.21
CA ALA A 67 9.72 4.68 17.50
C ALA A 67 9.32 5.48 16.25
N LEU A 68 8.03 5.61 16.00
CA LEU A 68 7.51 6.55 15.01
C LEU A 68 7.74 8.00 15.51
N PRO A 69 8.06 8.96 14.63
CA PRO A 69 7.90 8.92 13.18
C PRO A 69 9.08 8.29 12.42
N TYR A 70 8.76 7.46 11.44
CA TYR A 70 9.68 6.93 10.45
C TYR A 70 9.64 7.78 9.17
N ARG A 71 10.79 8.03 8.54
CA ARG A 71 10.90 8.83 7.31
C ARG A 71 11.44 7.96 6.18
N PHE A 72 10.87 8.10 4.99
CA PHE A 72 11.34 7.44 3.77
C PHE A 72 11.40 8.46 2.63
N ALA A 73 12.03 8.10 1.50
CA ALA A 73 12.32 9.01 0.40
C ALA A 73 11.13 9.86 -0.10
N HIS A 74 9.91 9.33 0.03
CA HIS A 74 8.69 9.97 -0.47
C HIS A 74 7.62 10.20 0.59
N GLY A 75 7.98 10.20 1.88
CA GLY A 75 6.99 10.40 2.92
C GLY A 75 7.44 10.10 4.35
N THR A 76 6.45 9.95 5.22
CA THR A 76 6.64 9.64 6.63
C THR A 76 5.55 8.69 7.12
N ILE A 77 5.91 7.80 8.03
CA ILE A 77 4.97 7.00 8.82
C ILE A 77 5.00 7.57 10.24
N HIS A 78 3.86 7.94 10.80
CA HIS A 78 3.77 8.53 12.15
C HIS A 78 2.47 8.13 12.85
N GLY A 79 2.37 8.45 14.13
CA GLY A 79 1.23 8.07 14.97
C GLY A 79 1.67 7.18 16.12
N ASP A 80 0.71 6.48 16.71
CA ASP A 80 0.90 5.73 17.95
C ASP A 80 1.22 4.24 17.71
N GLY A 81 1.32 3.83 16.44
CA GLY A 81 1.71 2.48 16.05
C GLY A 81 3.15 2.13 16.41
N LYS A 82 3.49 0.85 16.25
CA LYS A 82 4.84 0.33 16.54
C LYS A 82 5.29 -0.65 15.48
N ILE A 83 6.60 -0.69 15.29
CA ILE A 83 7.26 -1.74 14.52
C ILE A 83 7.70 -2.79 15.53
N VAL A 84 7.15 -3.99 15.40
CA VAL A 84 7.32 -5.10 16.35
C VAL A 84 7.77 -6.34 15.59
N ASP A 85 8.39 -7.29 16.30
CA ASP A 85 8.75 -8.59 15.76
C ASP A 85 8.07 -9.74 16.50
N GLY A 86 8.08 -10.90 15.85
CA GLY A 86 7.58 -12.14 16.43
C GLY A 86 6.09 -12.10 16.77
N TRP A 87 5.67 -13.07 17.58
CA TRP A 87 4.28 -13.22 17.99
C TRP A 87 4.10 -12.93 19.47
N SER A 88 3.01 -12.23 19.81
CA SER A 88 2.61 -12.00 21.19
C SER A 88 1.17 -12.40 21.42
N ARG A 89 0.94 -13.26 22.43
CA ARG A 89 -0.39 -13.78 22.74
C ARG A 89 -1.35 -12.63 23.05
N ASN A 90 -2.50 -12.64 22.38
CA ASN A 90 -3.58 -11.66 22.51
C ASN A 90 -3.19 -10.22 22.14
N ARG A 91 -2.07 -10.01 21.45
CA ARG A 91 -1.64 -8.68 21.01
C ARG A 91 -1.49 -8.60 19.51
N TYR A 92 -0.55 -9.35 18.94
CA TYR A 92 -0.21 -9.27 17.53
C TYR A 92 0.36 -10.58 16.99
N VAL A 93 0.21 -10.80 15.69
CA VAL A 93 0.80 -11.91 14.95
C VAL A 93 1.45 -11.39 13.66
N PRO A 94 2.68 -11.81 13.32
CA PRO A 94 3.28 -11.42 12.06
C PRO A 94 2.37 -11.78 10.88
N PRO A 95 2.30 -10.94 9.83
CA PRO A 95 1.54 -11.26 8.63
C PRO A 95 1.95 -12.59 7.99
N GLU A 96 3.20 -13.03 8.06
CA GLU A 96 3.62 -14.33 7.52
C GLU A 96 3.26 -15.51 8.43
N GLY A 97 2.78 -15.23 9.65
CA GLY A 97 2.35 -16.21 10.63
C GLY A 97 3.27 -16.32 11.86
N ARG A 98 2.84 -17.12 12.85
CA ARG A 98 3.43 -17.18 14.20
C ARG A 98 4.90 -17.59 14.28
N SER A 99 5.43 -18.22 13.24
CA SER A 99 6.84 -18.64 13.19
C SER A 99 7.76 -17.58 12.59
N SER A 100 7.20 -16.51 12.01
CA SER A 100 7.99 -15.41 11.46
C SER A 100 8.60 -14.60 12.60
N LEU A 101 9.85 -14.17 12.38
CA LEU A 101 10.56 -13.23 13.24
C LEU A 101 10.79 -11.89 12.52
N ASN A 102 10.24 -11.74 11.31
CA ASN A 102 10.37 -10.53 10.53
C ASN A 102 9.61 -9.41 11.26
N PRO A 103 10.23 -8.24 11.46
CA PRO A 103 9.52 -7.09 11.97
C PRO A 103 8.39 -6.66 11.02
N PHE A 104 7.33 -6.09 11.57
CA PHE A 104 6.17 -5.60 10.83
C PHE A 104 5.54 -4.42 11.57
N LEU A 105 4.69 -3.65 10.87
CA LEU A 105 3.98 -2.53 11.46
C LEU A 105 2.68 -2.98 12.11
N MET A 106 2.45 -2.55 13.34
CA MET A 106 1.27 -2.84 14.14
C MET A 106 0.56 -1.54 14.57
N THR A 107 -0.77 -1.52 14.44
CA THR A 107 -1.68 -0.47 14.92
C THR A 107 -2.92 -1.09 15.59
N GLY A 108 -3.68 -0.33 16.37
CA GLY A 108 -4.61 -0.88 17.37
C GLY A 108 -5.32 0.15 18.26
N THR A 109 -5.83 -0.34 19.40
CA THR A 109 -6.57 0.44 20.43
C THR A 109 -5.65 1.12 21.44
N ALA A 110 -6.20 1.82 22.46
CA ALA A 110 -5.40 2.48 23.52
C ALA A 110 -4.57 1.52 24.40
N GLN A 111 -4.95 0.24 24.48
CA GLN A 111 -4.18 -0.80 25.17
C GLN A 111 -3.09 -1.42 24.27
N GLU A 112 -3.16 -1.12 22.97
CA GLU A 112 -2.21 -1.48 21.94
C GLU A 112 -1.60 -0.19 21.35
N PRO A 113 -0.68 -0.26 20.38
CA PRO A 113 -0.26 0.91 19.61
C PRO A 113 -1.46 1.52 18.87
N GLY A 114 -1.64 2.85 18.89
CA GLY A 114 -2.80 3.51 18.27
C GLY A 114 -2.67 3.70 16.74
N PRO A 115 -3.59 4.46 16.10
CA PRO A 115 -3.61 4.66 14.65
C PRO A 115 -2.28 5.13 14.06
N VAL A 116 -2.01 4.69 12.83
CA VAL A 116 -0.82 5.06 12.06
C VAL A 116 -1.22 5.80 10.81
N THR A 117 -0.51 6.89 10.53
CA THR A 117 -0.67 7.69 9.32
C THR A 117 0.59 7.57 8.47
N ILE A 118 0.41 7.16 7.23
CA ILE A 118 1.43 7.16 6.18
C ILE A 118 1.13 8.36 5.28
N ALA A 119 1.97 9.39 5.37
CA ALA A 119 1.84 10.62 4.60
C ALA A 119 2.88 10.65 3.48
N PHE A 120 2.42 10.80 2.25
CA PHE A 120 3.25 10.88 1.05
C PHE A 120 3.46 12.32 0.62
N THR A 121 4.66 12.64 0.12
CA THR A 121 4.99 13.98 -0.37
C THR A 121 4.28 14.33 -1.68
N GLN A 122 3.68 13.34 -2.35
CA GLN A 122 2.97 13.48 -3.61
C GLN A 122 1.72 12.60 -3.63
N SER A 123 0.81 12.89 -4.57
CA SER A 123 -0.38 12.07 -4.77
C SER A 123 -0.06 10.75 -5.47
N LEU A 124 -0.60 9.69 -4.93
CA LEU A 124 -0.44 8.33 -5.42
C LEU A 124 -1.64 7.90 -6.26
N ARG A 125 -1.37 6.94 -7.15
CA ARG A 125 -2.40 6.17 -7.86
C ARG A 125 -2.43 4.70 -7.49
N TYR A 126 -1.48 4.28 -6.67
CA TYR A 126 -1.35 2.90 -6.22
C TYR A 126 -0.77 2.90 -4.82
N PHE A 127 -1.43 2.16 -3.95
CA PHE A 127 -0.90 1.73 -2.67
C PHE A 127 -1.20 0.23 -2.53
N GLY A 128 -0.28 -0.50 -1.94
CA GLY A 128 -0.41 -1.92 -1.66
C GLY A 128 0.10 -2.20 -0.26
N LEU A 129 -0.47 -3.19 0.40
CA LEU A 129 0.01 -3.65 1.69
C LEU A 129 -0.37 -5.12 1.90
N TYR A 130 0.53 -5.84 2.55
CA TYR A 130 0.28 -7.18 3.05
C TYR A 130 -0.35 -7.06 4.44
N VAL A 131 -1.51 -7.66 4.64
CA VAL A 131 -2.25 -7.60 5.91
C VAL A 131 -2.33 -8.98 6.52
N GLY A 132 -1.96 -9.09 7.78
CA GLY A 132 -2.16 -10.27 8.61
C GLY A 132 -3.46 -10.21 9.41
N SER A 133 -4.05 -11.37 9.69
CA SER A 133 -5.14 -11.57 10.66
C SER A 133 -6.33 -10.61 10.55
N LEU A 134 -6.64 -10.12 9.34
CA LEU A 134 -7.67 -9.12 9.08
C LEU A 134 -9.02 -9.46 9.74
N ASP A 135 -9.59 -8.51 10.48
CA ASP A 135 -10.88 -8.63 11.15
C ASP A 135 -11.81 -7.43 10.89
N ALA A 136 -13.05 -7.47 11.41
CA ALA A 136 -14.05 -6.44 11.18
C ALA A 136 -13.76 -5.08 11.85
N TYR A 137 -12.82 -5.03 12.80
CA TYR A 137 -12.48 -3.84 13.55
C TYR A 137 -11.34 -3.04 12.92
N ASN A 138 -10.62 -3.64 11.98
CA ASN A 138 -9.58 -2.98 11.20
C ASN A 138 -10.17 -1.99 10.18
N SER A 139 -9.44 -0.91 9.90
CA SER A 139 -9.81 0.06 8.87
C SER A 139 -8.60 0.65 8.15
N ILE A 140 -8.75 0.81 6.84
CA ILE A 140 -7.81 1.50 5.94
C ILE A 140 -8.55 2.68 5.31
N GLN A 141 -8.10 3.89 5.62
CA GLN A 141 -8.64 5.12 5.05
C GLN A 141 -7.64 5.79 4.13
N LEU A 142 -8.11 6.18 2.94
CA LEU A 142 -7.33 6.91 1.95
C LEU A 142 -7.81 8.36 1.92
N LEU A 143 -6.90 9.32 2.12
CA LEU A 143 -7.22 10.74 2.10
C LEU A 143 -6.44 11.49 1.03
N LYS A 144 -7.09 12.53 0.52
CA LYS A 144 -6.51 13.54 -0.35
C LYS A 144 -6.61 14.89 0.35
N ASP A 145 -5.46 15.44 0.72
CA ASP A 145 -5.37 16.76 1.35
C ASP A 145 -6.28 16.88 2.60
N GLY A 146 -6.34 15.80 3.38
CA GLY A 146 -7.16 15.68 4.59
C GLY A 146 -8.62 15.25 4.36
N ALA A 147 -9.12 15.24 3.12
CA ALA A 147 -10.46 14.77 2.80
C ALA A 147 -10.48 13.27 2.48
N ALA A 148 -11.43 12.52 3.03
CA ALA A 148 -11.56 11.09 2.74
C ALA A 148 -11.93 10.85 1.27
N VAL A 149 -11.10 10.06 0.59
CA VAL A 149 -11.35 9.52 -0.75
C VAL A 149 -12.11 8.21 -0.64
N ALA A 150 -11.63 7.33 0.24
CA ALA A 150 -12.25 6.04 0.50
C ALA A 150 -11.94 5.58 1.93
N THR A 151 -12.80 4.72 2.45
CA THR A 151 -12.58 4.02 3.72
C THR A 151 -13.04 2.59 3.54
N TYR A 152 -12.16 1.66 3.91
CA TYR A 152 -12.40 0.24 3.85
C TYR A 152 -12.33 -0.29 5.28
N SER A 153 -13.42 -0.86 5.76
CA SER A 153 -13.39 -1.72 6.94
C SER A 153 -12.76 -3.06 6.58
N GLY A 154 -12.29 -3.81 7.57
CA GLY A 154 -11.84 -5.17 7.30
C GLY A 154 -12.96 -6.10 6.84
N SER A 155 -14.24 -5.75 7.09
CA SER A 155 -15.38 -6.45 6.47
C SER A 155 -15.50 -6.17 4.97
N ASP A 156 -15.27 -4.92 4.53
CA ASP A 156 -15.24 -4.57 3.11
C ASP A 156 -14.12 -5.32 2.39
N LEU A 157 -12.94 -5.41 3.02
CA LEU A 157 -11.78 -6.11 2.49
C LEU A 157 -11.97 -7.64 2.52
N ALA A 158 -12.56 -8.19 3.58
CA ALA A 158 -12.89 -9.60 3.66
C ALA A 158 -13.85 -10.06 2.55
N ALA A 159 -14.78 -9.19 2.14
CA ALA A 159 -15.70 -9.47 1.04
C ALA A 159 -14.99 -9.64 -0.32
N LEU A 160 -13.78 -9.09 -0.50
CA LEU A 160 -12.96 -9.31 -1.70
C LEU A 160 -12.39 -10.73 -1.77
N LEU A 161 -12.21 -11.37 -0.62
CA LEU A 161 -11.47 -12.64 -0.50
C LEU A 161 -12.29 -13.86 -0.96
N HIS A 162 -13.47 -13.68 -1.56
CA HIS A 162 -14.30 -14.78 -2.04
C HIS A 162 -13.73 -15.43 -3.33
N PRO A 163 -13.68 -16.78 -3.45
CA PRO A 163 -14.36 -17.77 -2.62
C PRO A 163 -13.42 -18.44 -1.60
N VAL A 164 -12.45 -17.73 -1.03
CA VAL A 164 -11.58 -18.29 0.01
C VAL A 164 -12.40 -18.50 1.28
N PRO A 165 -12.71 -19.75 1.65
CA PRO A 165 -13.58 -20.02 2.78
C PRO A 165 -12.71 -19.97 4.03
N ARG A 166 -12.47 -18.80 4.64
CA ARG A 166 -11.95 -18.72 6.03
C ARG A 166 -11.80 -17.34 6.66
N VAL A 167 -12.19 -16.24 6.02
CA VAL A 167 -12.13 -14.92 6.68
C VAL A 167 -13.32 -14.82 7.61
N THR A 168 -13.18 -15.39 8.80
CA THR A 168 -14.16 -15.23 9.86
C THR A 168 -13.91 -13.88 10.51
N SER A 169 -14.97 -13.20 10.94
CA SER A 169 -14.94 -11.95 11.70
C SER A 169 -14.26 -12.03 13.08
N THR A 170 -13.45 -13.07 13.29
CA THR A 170 -12.88 -13.49 14.59
C THR A 170 -11.34 -13.57 14.56
N GLY A 171 -10.67 -12.98 13.56
CA GLY A 171 -9.20 -12.97 13.47
C GLY A 171 -8.63 -14.38 13.29
N ASN A 172 -8.68 -14.91 12.05
CA ASN A 172 -8.10 -16.22 11.77
C ASN A 172 -6.59 -16.08 11.59
N TYR A 173 -5.84 -16.40 12.65
CA TYR A 173 -4.39 -16.43 12.64
C TYR A 173 -3.88 -17.28 11.45
N GLY A 174 -3.34 -16.63 10.42
CA GLY A 174 -2.80 -17.30 9.23
C GLY A 174 -3.57 -17.09 7.92
N LEU A 175 -4.56 -16.19 7.89
CA LEU A 175 -5.03 -15.64 6.61
C LEU A 175 -4.45 -14.26 6.40
N SER A 176 -3.49 -14.21 5.50
CA SER A 176 -2.83 -12.97 5.11
C SER A 176 -3.01 -12.72 3.63
N ARG A 177 -3.25 -11.46 3.29
CA ARG A 177 -3.60 -11.06 1.93
C ARG A 177 -2.94 -9.76 1.59
N TYR A 178 -2.48 -9.69 0.35
CA TYR A 178 -1.96 -8.46 -0.19
C TYR A 178 -3.10 -7.70 -0.86
N PHE A 179 -3.42 -6.52 -0.36
CA PHE A 179 -4.48 -5.69 -0.91
C PHE A 179 -3.89 -4.59 -1.78
N HIS A 180 -4.48 -4.39 -2.96
CA HIS A 180 -4.09 -3.37 -3.91
C HIS A 180 -5.15 -2.28 -3.99
N PHE A 181 -4.75 -1.02 -3.83
CA PHE A 181 -5.59 0.16 -3.89
C PHE A 181 -5.21 0.98 -5.12
N GLN A 182 -6.00 0.91 -6.19
CA GLN A 182 -5.65 1.49 -7.49
C GLN A 182 -6.62 2.58 -7.97
N ALA A 183 -6.09 3.80 -8.13
CA ALA A 183 -6.80 4.96 -8.65
C ALA A 183 -6.82 4.95 -10.18
N THR A 184 -8.01 4.73 -10.74
CA THR A 184 -8.25 4.78 -12.19
C THR A 184 -8.60 6.20 -12.66
N GLN A 185 -9.07 7.07 -11.75
CA GLN A 185 -9.47 8.45 -12.03
C GLN A 185 -8.70 9.47 -11.17
N PRO A 186 -8.50 10.73 -11.62
CA PRO A 186 -7.82 11.76 -10.84
C PRO A 186 -8.42 12.03 -9.46
N LYS A 187 -9.76 12.00 -9.34
CA LYS A 187 -10.48 12.20 -8.07
C LYS A 187 -10.28 11.08 -7.03
N GLN A 188 -9.71 9.95 -7.44
CA GLN A 188 -9.42 8.80 -6.58
C GLN A 188 -7.98 8.81 -6.08
N GLN A 189 -7.17 9.78 -6.50
CA GLN A 189 -5.80 9.92 -5.99
C GLN A 189 -5.82 10.34 -4.54
N PHE A 190 -4.84 9.86 -3.78
CA PHE A 190 -4.68 10.12 -2.35
C PHE A 190 -3.21 10.40 -2.04
N ASN A 191 -2.93 11.11 -0.95
CA ASN A 191 -1.57 11.36 -0.43
C ASN A 191 -1.42 10.94 1.02
N THR A 192 -2.46 10.38 1.63
CA THR A 192 -2.42 9.90 3.01
C THR A 192 -3.16 8.57 3.11
N VAL A 193 -2.56 7.64 3.84
CA VAL A 193 -3.19 6.38 4.25
C VAL A 193 -3.22 6.36 5.77
N VAL A 194 -4.38 6.09 6.36
CA VAL A 194 -4.55 5.91 7.80
C VAL A 194 -4.94 4.47 8.05
N LEU A 195 -4.15 3.81 8.91
CA LEU A 195 -4.33 2.44 9.36
C LEU A 195 -4.76 2.46 10.83
N SER A 196 -5.85 1.77 11.14
CA SER A 196 -6.39 1.73 12.50
C SER A 196 -7.11 0.43 12.80
N ALA A 197 -7.25 0.11 14.08
CA ALA A 197 -8.17 -0.91 14.54
C ALA A 197 -8.93 -0.41 15.78
N SER A 198 -10.24 -0.61 15.81
CA SER A 198 -11.09 -0.24 16.95
C SER A 198 -11.09 -1.28 18.08
N GLN A 199 -10.66 -2.50 17.76
CA GLN A 199 -10.38 -3.60 18.68
C GLN A 199 -9.22 -4.43 18.12
N GLY A 200 -8.43 -5.04 19.00
CA GLY A 200 -7.29 -5.85 18.58
C GLY A 200 -6.20 -5.04 17.88
N ALA A 201 -5.47 -5.72 17.01
CA ALA A 201 -4.40 -5.16 16.19
C ALA A 201 -4.72 -5.29 14.70
N LEU A 202 -4.10 -4.43 13.92
CA LEU A 202 -3.93 -4.55 12.48
C LEU A 202 -2.44 -4.65 12.22
N GLU A 203 -2.02 -5.82 11.73
CA GLU A 203 -0.63 -6.11 11.39
C GLU A 203 -0.41 -6.01 9.89
N VAL A 204 0.57 -5.20 9.47
CA VAL A 204 0.84 -4.93 8.06
C VAL A 204 2.33 -4.97 7.73
N ASP A 205 2.64 -5.39 6.51
CA ASP A 205 3.98 -5.41 5.96
C ASP A 205 3.97 -5.12 4.44
N ASN A 206 5.14 -5.05 3.82
CA ASN A 206 5.38 -4.91 2.39
C ASN A 206 4.58 -3.76 1.77
N LEU A 207 4.67 -2.57 2.36
CA LEU A 207 3.92 -1.40 1.93
C LEU A 207 4.46 -0.92 0.58
N ALA A 208 3.68 -1.09 -0.48
CA ALA A 208 4.07 -0.69 -1.82
C ALA A 208 3.37 0.59 -2.26
N TYR A 209 4.08 1.47 -2.95
CA TYR A 209 3.48 2.67 -3.52
C TYR A 209 4.10 3.02 -4.88
N ARG A 210 3.34 3.78 -5.68
CA ARG A 210 3.82 4.34 -6.95
C ARG A 210 3.63 5.83 -6.96
N VAL A 211 4.76 6.53 -6.93
CA VAL A 211 4.80 7.96 -7.16
C VAL A 211 4.45 8.22 -8.62
N VAL A 212 3.47 9.10 -8.87
CA VAL A 212 3.21 9.58 -10.23
C VAL A 212 4.25 10.65 -10.52
N PRO A 213 5.13 10.49 -11.53
CA PRO A 213 6.00 11.58 -11.92
C PRO A 213 5.14 12.79 -12.25
N SER A 214 5.22 13.83 -11.44
CA SER A 214 4.71 15.13 -11.84
C SER A 214 5.45 15.48 -13.13
N PRO A 215 4.77 15.80 -14.25
CA PRO A 215 5.47 16.26 -15.44
C PRO A 215 6.25 17.51 -15.02
N ALA A 216 7.56 17.34 -14.85
CA ALA A 216 8.46 18.41 -14.48
C ALA A 216 8.31 19.51 -15.53
N LEU A 217 7.64 20.57 -15.13
CA LEU A 217 7.69 21.92 -15.69
C LEU A 217 8.34 22.02 -17.09
N LEU A 218 7.56 21.73 -18.14
CA LEU A 218 7.81 22.23 -19.49
C LEU A 218 7.63 23.76 -19.69
N PRO A 219 7.31 24.64 -18.70
CA PRO A 219 7.40 26.09 -18.93
C PRO A 219 8.79 26.56 -19.36
N GLY A 220 9.86 25.91 -18.91
CA GLY A 220 11.23 26.26 -19.32
C GLY A 220 11.48 26.02 -20.81
N VAL A 221 10.99 24.91 -21.36
CA VAL A 221 11.16 24.55 -22.78
C VAL A 221 10.23 25.37 -23.68
N ILE A 222 9.00 25.63 -23.25
CA ILE A 222 8.06 26.49 -23.97
C ILE A 222 8.55 27.95 -23.95
N GLY A 223 9.03 28.44 -22.80
CA GLY A 223 9.60 29.78 -22.65
C GLY A 223 10.83 30.01 -23.51
N MET A 224 11.77 29.05 -23.55
CA MET A 224 12.93 29.12 -24.44
C MET A 224 12.56 29.02 -25.92
N GLY A 225 11.56 28.20 -26.28
CA GLY A 225 11.06 28.10 -27.65
C GLY A 225 10.44 29.41 -28.16
N VAL A 226 9.62 30.09 -27.34
CA VAL A 226 9.00 31.38 -27.69
C VAL A 226 10.04 32.51 -27.78
N ALA A 227 11.03 32.54 -26.88
CA ALA A 227 12.12 33.52 -26.92
C ALA A 227 13.00 33.36 -28.18
N ALA A 228 13.33 32.12 -28.55
CA ALA A 228 14.10 31.83 -29.77
C ALA A 228 13.34 32.23 -31.05
N LEU A 229 12.02 32.02 -31.09
CA LEU A 229 11.17 32.44 -32.22
C LEU A 229 11.06 33.96 -32.34
N ARG A 230 10.99 34.70 -31.23
CA ARG A 230 10.99 36.17 -31.23
C ARG A 230 12.31 36.74 -31.75
N ARG A 231 13.46 36.16 -31.35
CA ARG A 231 14.78 36.60 -31.82
C ARG A 231 14.96 36.42 -33.33
N ARG A 232 14.40 35.35 -33.90
CA ARG A 232 14.44 35.10 -35.36
C ARG A 232 13.62 36.09 -36.18
N ARG A 233 12.51 36.61 -35.64
CA ARG A 233 11.68 37.61 -36.35
C ARG A 233 12.32 39.00 -36.39
N ALA A 234 13.04 39.38 -35.33
CA ALA A 234 13.75 40.66 -35.26
C ALA A 234 14.94 40.75 -36.24
N MET A 235 15.57 39.62 -36.59
CA MET A 235 16.68 39.62 -37.56
C MET A 235 16.22 39.71 -39.02
N LYS A 236 14.97 39.35 -39.33
CA LYS A 236 14.45 39.33 -40.71
C LYS A 236 13.88 40.68 -41.18
N THR A 237 13.86 41.68 -40.30
CA THR A 237 13.33 43.03 -40.56
C THR A 237 14.44 44.07 -40.77
N ASN A 238 15.71 43.68 -40.64
CA ASN A 238 16.88 44.55 -40.80
C ASN A 238 17.73 44.17 -42.04
N SER A 239 17.15 43.47 -43.00
CA SER A 239 17.79 43.05 -44.27
C SER A 239 16.95 43.49 -45.46
#